data_AF-A0A2N1SGI8-F1
#
_entry.id   AF-A0A2N1SGI8-F1
#
_cell.length_a   1.000
_cell.length_b   1.000
_cell.length_c   1.000
_cell.angle_alpha   90.00
_cell.angle_beta   90.00
_cell.angle_gamma   90.00
#
_symmetry.space_group_name_H-M   'P 1'
#
loop_
_entity.id
_entity.type
_entity.pdbx_description
1 polymer ?
#
loop_
_entity_poly.entity_id
_entity_poly.type
_entity_poly.pdbx_seq_one_letter_code
_entity_poly.pdbx_strand_id
1 'polypeptide(L)'
;MIEAIGHHYKNNISNRFTRGALSLLVLDNATWNQIEELTEKSDNYRYQGYHVDELYGLILAMARFISASRKQGTQTLRYGNVDKLNSQDRVLRDMVVNNFASNLNILADSINRLYVKVVEIDKASSVGHQPVYTRFPELGELGRYLVG
;
A
#
# COMPACT_ATOMS: atom_id res chain seq x y z
N MET A 1 8.73 -10.30 -4.13
CA MET A 1 7.33 -9.95 -3.80
C MET A 1 7.22 -8.50 -3.36
N ILE A 2 7.99 -8.05 -2.37
CA ILE A 2 8.02 -6.63 -1.93
C ILE A 2 8.38 -5.68 -3.09
N GLU A 3 9.42 -6.01 -3.88
CA GLU A 3 9.77 -5.24 -5.07
C GLU A 3 8.61 -5.09 -6.07
N ALA A 4 7.82 -6.16 -6.26
CA ALA A 4 6.65 -6.13 -7.14
C ALA A 4 5.52 -5.24 -6.59
N ILE A 5 5.34 -5.21 -5.26
CA ILE A 5 4.43 -4.27 -4.59
C ILE A 5 4.89 -2.84 -4.83
N GLY A 6 6.18 -2.54 -4.62
CA GLY A 6 6.74 -1.22 -4.86
C GLY A 6 6.59 -0.77 -6.32
N HIS A 7 6.87 -1.67 -7.27
CA HIS A 7 6.70 -1.39 -8.70
C HIS A 7 5.23 -1.13 -9.06
N HIS A 8 4.29 -1.95 -8.57
CA HIS A 8 2.86 -1.74 -8.79
C HIS A 8 2.38 -0.42 -8.17
N TYR A 9 2.81 -0.12 -6.95
CA TYR A 9 2.49 1.13 -6.27
C TYR A 9 2.94 2.34 -7.09
N LYS A 10 4.20 2.39 -7.51
CA LYS A 10 4.77 3.53 -8.25
C LYS A 10 4.10 3.75 -9.62
N ASN A 11 3.85 2.66 -10.35
CA ASN A 11 3.35 2.77 -11.73
C ASN A 11 1.83 2.94 -11.80
N ASN A 12 1.10 2.24 -10.93
CA ASN A 12 -0.35 2.08 -11.08
C ASN A 12 -1.16 2.83 -10.00
N ILE A 13 -0.53 3.20 -8.89
CA ILE A 13 -1.20 3.85 -7.75
C ILE A 13 -0.72 5.28 -7.53
N SER A 14 0.57 5.51 -7.31
CA SER A 14 1.16 6.81 -7.00
C SER A 14 2.01 7.34 -8.16
N ASN A 15 1.33 7.65 -9.26
CA ASN A 15 1.91 8.23 -10.47
C ASN A 15 1.61 9.73 -10.56
N ARG A 16 2.08 10.37 -11.65
CA ARG A 16 1.94 11.83 -11.84
C ARG A 16 0.50 12.34 -11.81
N PHE A 17 -0.49 11.50 -12.13
CA PHE A 17 -1.90 11.88 -12.20
C PHE A 17 -2.63 11.68 -10.87
N THR A 18 -2.11 10.82 -9.99
CA THR A 18 -2.77 10.44 -8.73
C THR A 18 -2.09 11.02 -7.51
N ARG A 19 -0.77 11.28 -7.56
CA ARG A 19 0.04 11.70 -6.40
C ARG A 19 -0.55 12.92 -5.67
N GLY A 20 -1.03 13.93 -6.39
CA GLY A 20 -1.64 15.11 -5.78
C GLY A 20 -2.99 14.84 -5.10
N ALA A 21 -3.75 13.85 -5.57
CA ALA A 21 -4.97 13.42 -4.89
C ALA A 21 -4.64 12.56 -3.66
N LEU A 22 -3.64 11.70 -3.77
CA LEU A 22 -3.19 10.84 -2.67
C LEU A 22 -2.55 11.63 -1.52
N SER A 23 -1.91 12.76 -1.80
CA SER A 23 -1.36 13.64 -0.74
C SER A 23 -2.43 14.30 0.13
N LEU A 24 -3.70 14.28 -0.30
CA LEU A 24 -4.83 14.80 0.48
C LEU A 24 -5.43 13.76 1.43
N LEU A 25 -4.96 12.51 1.37
CA LEU A 25 -5.40 11.47 2.30
C LEU A 25 -4.96 11.83 3.72
N VAL A 26 -5.88 11.65 4.66
CA VAL A 26 -5.64 11.90 6.09
C VAL A 26 -4.89 10.70 6.69
N LEU A 27 -3.57 10.67 6.46
CA LEU A 27 -2.62 9.72 7.06
C LEU A 27 -1.56 10.53 7.82
N ASP A 28 -1.08 9.99 8.94
CA ASP A 28 0.00 10.60 9.70
C ASP A 28 1.36 10.37 9.02
N ASN A 29 2.34 11.23 9.33
CA ASN A 29 3.67 11.19 8.72
C ASN A 29 4.37 9.84 8.94
N ALA A 30 4.13 9.18 10.08
CA ALA A 30 4.70 7.86 10.36
C ALA A 30 4.18 6.80 9.37
N THR A 31 2.88 6.78 9.09
CA THR A 31 2.28 5.88 8.08
C THR A 31 2.87 6.15 6.68
N TRP A 32 3.05 7.43 6.30
CA TRP A 32 3.68 7.77 5.01
C TRP A 32 5.12 7.28 4.91
N ASN A 33 5.92 7.44 5.97
CA ASN A 33 7.29 6.95 6.00
C ASN A 33 7.35 5.42 5.87
N GLN A 34 6.42 4.70 6.50
CA GLN A 34 6.33 3.23 6.37
C GLN A 34 5.92 2.80 4.95
N ILE A 35 5.03 3.55 4.30
CA ILE A 35 4.68 3.31 2.89
C ILE A 35 5.89 3.51 1.98
N GLU A 36 6.66 4.57 2.22
CA GLU A 36 7.91 4.83 1.48
C GLU A 36 8.93 3.71 1.72
N GLU A 37 9.08 3.24 2.96
CA GLU A 37 9.99 2.15 3.29
C GLU A 37 9.65 0.88 2.50
N LEU A 38 8.35 0.52 2.47
CA LEU A 38 7.86 -0.67 1.77
C LEU A 38 8.01 -0.57 0.24
N THR A 39 7.88 0.63 -0.33
CA THR A 39 7.71 0.81 -1.78
C THR A 39 8.93 1.37 -2.49
N GLU A 40 9.81 2.08 -1.78
CA GLU A 40 10.95 2.77 -2.36
C GLU A 40 12.29 2.29 -1.83
N LYS A 41 12.35 1.85 -0.58
CA LYS A 41 13.60 1.50 0.11
C LYS A 41 13.82 -0.01 0.22
N SER A 42 13.12 -0.80 -0.58
CA SER A 42 13.22 -2.25 -0.51
C SER A 42 14.64 -2.80 -0.77
N ASP A 43 15.43 -2.06 -1.54
CA ASP A 43 16.83 -2.40 -1.82
C ASP A 43 17.74 -2.32 -0.58
N ASN A 44 17.40 -1.48 0.40
CA ASN A 44 18.17 -1.35 1.65
C ASN A 44 18.17 -2.66 2.47
N TYR A 45 17.11 -3.46 2.32
CA TYR A 45 16.92 -4.72 3.05
C TYR A 45 17.35 -5.95 2.27
N ARG A 46 17.88 -5.78 1.05
CA ARG A 46 18.22 -6.90 0.15
C ARG A 46 19.26 -7.84 0.76
N TYR A 47 20.19 -7.31 1.55
CA TYR A 47 21.27 -8.09 2.15
C TYR A 47 21.01 -8.50 3.60
N GLN A 48 20.33 -7.66 4.38
CA GLN A 48 20.10 -7.88 5.81
C GLN A 48 18.78 -8.60 6.08
N GLY A 49 17.87 -8.63 5.10
CA GLY A 49 16.50 -9.08 5.30
C GLY A 49 15.69 -8.06 6.09
N TYR A 50 14.40 -8.33 6.22
CA TYR A 50 13.51 -7.53 7.08
C TYR A 50 13.31 -8.24 8.41
N HIS A 51 13.17 -7.46 9.47
CA HIS A 51 12.60 -7.98 10.71
C HIS A 51 11.07 -8.14 10.57
N VAL A 52 10.54 -9.20 11.18
CA VAL A 52 9.14 -9.60 11.04
C VAL A 52 8.19 -8.56 11.65
N ASP A 53 8.57 -7.97 12.78
CA ASP A 53 7.86 -6.88 13.44
C ASP A 53 7.80 -5.61 12.57
N GLU A 54 8.91 -5.25 11.92
CA GLU A 54 8.94 -4.14 10.96
C GLU A 54 7.96 -4.40 9.82
N LEU A 55 7.99 -5.60 9.21
CA LEU A 55 7.08 -5.96 8.12
C LEU A 55 5.61 -5.85 8.51
N TYR A 56 5.23 -6.24 9.73
CA TYR A 56 3.85 -6.06 10.19
C TYR A 56 3.45 -4.58 10.25
N GLY A 57 4.35 -3.71 10.71
CA GLY A 57 4.15 -2.26 10.66
C GLY A 57 3.94 -1.74 9.23
N LEU A 58 4.81 -2.14 8.30
CA LEU A 58 4.75 -1.73 6.89
C LEU A 58 3.45 -2.21 6.21
N ILE A 59 3.06 -3.46 6.45
CA ILE A 59 1.81 -4.06 5.94
C ILE A 59 0.60 -3.29 6.45
N LEU A 60 0.56 -2.98 7.74
CA LEU A 60 -0.54 -2.26 8.36
C LEU A 60 -0.66 -0.83 7.80
N ALA A 61 0.47 -0.14 7.64
CA ALA A 61 0.52 1.19 7.03
C ALA A 61 -0.08 1.18 5.62
N MET A 62 0.32 0.21 4.79
CA MET A 62 -0.21 0.08 3.44
C MET A 62 -1.70 -0.29 3.42
N ALA A 63 -2.16 -1.15 4.33
CA ALA A 63 -3.57 -1.49 4.44
C ALA A 63 -4.43 -0.26 4.80
N ARG A 64 -3.96 0.58 5.74
CA ARG A 64 -4.62 1.85 6.08
C ARG A 64 -4.67 2.80 4.89
N PHE A 65 -3.58 2.90 4.13
CA PHE A 65 -3.54 3.67 2.89
C PHE A 65 -4.55 3.19 1.86
N ILE A 66 -4.66 1.87 1.65
CA ILE A 66 -5.64 1.28 0.73
C ILE A 66 -7.06 1.67 1.14
N SER A 67 -7.39 1.51 2.42
CA SER A 67 -8.71 1.87 2.94
C SER A 67 -9.02 3.36 2.78
N ALA A 68 -8.05 4.24 3.08
CA ALA A 68 -8.20 5.68 2.89
C ALA A 68 -8.37 6.04 1.39
N SER A 69 -7.59 5.41 0.52
CA SER A 69 -7.65 5.60 -0.94
C SER A 69 -8.99 5.17 -1.53
N ARG A 70 -9.60 4.09 -1.02
CA ARG A 70 -10.96 3.67 -1.46
C ARG A 70 -12.01 4.70 -1.07
N LYS A 71 -11.96 5.21 0.16
CA LYS A 71 -12.94 6.17 0.69
C LYS A 71 -12.84 7.55 0.05
N GLN A 72 -11.63 8.07 -0.13
CA GLN A 72 -11.38 9.46 -0.50
C GLN A 72 -10.72 9.62 -1.87
N GLY A 73 -9.92 8.64 -2.29
CA GLY A 73 -9.12 8.72 -3.51
C GLY A 73 -9.97 8.86 -4.76
N THR A 74 -11.03 8.06 -4.93
CA THR A 74 -11.86 8.10 -6.15
C THR A 74 -12.54 9.45 -6.37
N GLN A 75 -13.03 10.10 -5.31
CA GLN A 75 -13.64 11.43 -5.41
C GLN A 75 -12.58 12.50 -5.70
N THR A 76 -11.48 12.49 -4.94
CA THR A 76 -10.39 13.45 -5.08
C THR A 76 -9.74 13.39 -6.46
N LEU A 77 -9.59 12.17 -7.01
CA LEU A 77 -9.06 11.95 -8.34
C LEU A 77 -9.95 12.54 -9.43
N ARG A 78 -11.28 12.44 -9.29
CA ARG A 78 -12.25 12.96 -10.27
C ARG A 78 -12.28 14.48 -10.31
N TYR A 79 -12.17 15.15 -9.16
CA TYR A 79 -12.27 16.61 -9.03
C TYR A 79 -10.92 17.35 -9.03
N GLY A 80 -9.81 16.66 -9.28
CA GLY A 80 -8.50 17.28 -9.46
C GLY A 80 -8.47 18.26 -10.65
N ASN A 81 -7.51 19.19 -10.66
CA ASN A 81 -7.41 20.29 -11.63
C ASN A 81 -7.20 19.77 -13.08
N VAL A 82 -8.28 19.56 -13.83
CA VAL A 82 -8.26 19.02 -15.21
C VAL A 82 -7.89 20.10 -16.23
N ASP A 83 -8.16 21.36 -15.91
CA ASP A 83 -8.09 22.47 -16.86
C ASP A 83 -6.67 22.78 -17.37
N LYS A 84 -5.64 22.36 -16.62
CA LYS A 84 -4.23 22.55 -17.00
C LYS A 84 -3.64 21.42 -17.86
N LEU A 85 -4.40 20.35 -18.13
CA LEU A 85 -3.92 19.21 -18.90
C LEU A 85 -4.19 19.37 -20.40
N ASN A 86 -3.21 19.02 -21.23
CA ASN A 86 -3.39 18.87 -22.67
C ASN A 86 -4.30 17.67 -22.99
N SER A 87 -4.73 17.54 -24.25
CA SER A 87 -5.68 16.50 -24.67
C SER A 87 -5.17 15.07 -24.42
N GLN A 88 -3.88 14.81 -24.62
CA GLN A 88 -3.28 13.50 -24.40
C GLN A 88 -3.23 13.14 -22.91
N ASP A 89 -2.83 14.08 -22.06
CA ASP A 89 -2.78 13.90 -20.60
C ASP A 89 -4.16 13.72 -19.99
N ARG A 90 -5.21 14.34 -20.57
CA ARG A 90 -6.60 14.09 -20.17
C ARG A 90 -7.00 12.63 -20.40
N VAL A 91 -6.71 12.08 -21.58
CA VAL A 91 -7.00 10.67 -21.89
C VAL A 91 -6.25 9.72 -20.96
N LEU A 92 -4.96 9.98 -20.70
CA LEU A 92 -4.16 9.18 -19.79
C LEU A 92 -4.68 9.26 -18.35
N ARG A 93 -5.06 10.46 -17.89
CA ARG A 93 -5.66 10.65 -16.58
C ARG A 93 -6.98 9.87 -16.48
N ASP A 94 -7.86 9.97 -17.46
CA ASP A 94 -9.16 9.30 -17.42
C ASP A 94 -8.99 7.77 -17.39
N MET A 95 -8.04 7.23 -18.15
CA MET A 95 -7.64 5.83 -18.05
C MET A 95 -7.20 5.47 -16.62
N VAL A 96 -6.34 6.28 -16.01
CA VAL A 96 -5.85 6.07 -14.65
C VAL A 96 -6.99 6.11 -13.63
N VAL A 97 -7.89 7.08 -13.72
CA VAL A 97 -9.04 7.23 -12.82
C VAL A 97 -9.98 6.02 -12.95
N ASN A 98 -10.26 5.57 -14.17
CA ASN A 98 -11.14 4.43 -14.42
C ASN A 98 -10.53 3.11 -13.92
N ASN A 99 -9.20 2.96 -14.01
CA ASN A 99 -8.50 1.77 -13.54
C ASN A 99 -8.10 1.82 -12.06
N PHE A 100 -8.23 2.98 -11.40
CA PHE A 100 -7.71 3.19 -10.05
C PHE A 100 -8.24 2.16 -9.04
N ALA A 101 -9.55 1.89 -9.05
CA ALA A 101 -10.16 0.91 -8.16
C ALA A 101 -9.62 -0.52 -8.39
N SER A 102 -9.48 -0.92 -9.65
CA SER A 102 -8.92 -2.23 -10.01
C SER A 102 -7.46 -2.35 -9.58
N ASN A 103 -6.65 -1.32 -9.85
CA ASN A 103 -5.26 -1.26 -9.43
C ASN A 103 -5.13 -1.34 -7.90
N LEU A 104 -6.05 -0.69 -7.17
CA LEU A 104 -6.07 -0.70 -5.73
C LEU A 104 -6.43 -2.08 -5.17
N ASN A 105 -7.28 -2.85 -5.86
CA ASN A 105 -7.57 -4.25 -5.53
C ASN A 105 -6.34 -5.14 -5.74
N ILE A 106 -5.61 -4.97 -6.84
CA ILE A 106 -4.36 -5.70 -7.09
C ILE A 106 -3.33 -5.41 -5.99
N LEU A 107 -3.25 -4.16 -5.54
CA LEU A 107 -2.39 -3.79 -4.42
C LEU A 107 -2.85 -4.49 -3.13
N ALA A 108 -4.15 -4.47 -2.83
CA ALA A 108 -4.72 -5.12 -1.65
C ALA A 108 -4.45 -6.62 -1.60
N ASP A 109 -4.61 -7.32 -2.73
CA ASP A 109 -4.30 -8.75 -2.85
C ASP A 109 -2.82 -9.01 -2.63
N SER A 110 -1.95 -8.15 -3.16
CA SER A 110 -0.50 -8.28 -2.99
C SER A 110 -0.09 -8.10 -1.53
N ILE A 111 -0.71 -7.16 -0.81
CA ILE A 111 -0.48 -6.94 0.63
C ILE A 111 -1.01 -8.10 1.46
N ASN A 112 -2.19 -8.65 1.12
CA ASN A 112 -2.70 -9.84 1.79
C ASN A 112 -1.77 -11.05 1.61
N ARG A 113 -1.27 -11.27 0.38
CA ARG A 113 -0.30 -12.34 0.10
C ARG A 113 0.98 -12.15 0.89
N LEU A 114 1.48 -10.91 0.99
CA LEU A 114 2.64 -10.59 1.83
C LEU A 114 2.36 -10.92 3.30
N TYR A 115 1.22 -10.49 3.84
CA TYR A 115 0.83 -10.78 5.22
C TYR A 115 0.78 -12.27 5.52
N VAL A 116 0.06 -13.05 4.71
CA VAL A 116 -0.04 -14.51 4.88
C VAL A 116 1.36 -15.12 4.88
N LYS A 117 2.23 -14.69 3.96
CA LYS A 117 3.59 -15.24 3.86
C LYS A 117 4.44 -14.89 5.09
N VAL A 118 4.34 -13.67 5.60
CA VAL A 118 5.07 -13.25 6.80
C VAL A 118 4.59 -14.02 8.03
N VAL A 119 3.28 -14.25 8.18
CA VAL A 119 2.72 -15.07 9.25
C VAL A 119 3.18 -16.54 9.17
N GLU A 120 3.25 -17.11 7.98
CA GLU A 120 3.82 -18.46 7.80
C GLU A 120 5.27 -18.54 8.28
N ILE A 121 6.09 -17.55 7.90
CA ILE A 121 7.51 -17.48 8.28
C ILE A 121 7.63 -17.28 9.80
N ASP A 122 6.90 -16.34 10.38
CA ASP A 122 6.90 -16.05 11.82
C ASP A 122 6.53 -17.30 12.64
N LYS A 123 5.49 -18.02 12.25
CA LYS A 123 5.09 -19.27 12.91
C LYS A 123 6.16 -20.35 12.79
N ALA A 124 6.78 -20.49 11.63
CA ALA A 124 7.84 -21.47 11.42
C ALA A 124 9.12 -21.14 12.22
N SER A 125 9.42 -19.86 12.41
CA SER A 125 10.59 -19.40 13.18
C SER A 125 10.36 -19.35 14.69
N SER A 126 9.11 -19.43 15.14
CA SER A 126 8.73 -19.29 16.56
C SER A 126 8.54 -20.63 17.28
N VAL A 127 9.20 -21.71 16.85
CA VAL A 127 9.09 -23.02 17.53
C VAL A 127 9.53 -22.88 19.00
N GLY A 128 8.60 -23.09 19.93
CA GLY A 128 8.83 -22.98 21.37
C GLY A 128 8.57 -21.59 21.99
N HIS A 129 8.19 -20.58 21.20
CA HIS A 129 7.86 -19.23 21.68
C HIS A 129 6.59 -18.70 21.01
N GLN A 130 6.01 -17.62 21.55
CA GLN A 130 4.85 -16.97 20.93
C GLN A 130 5.28 -16.21 19.66
N PRO A 131 4.63 -16.43 18.51
CA PRO A 131 4.92 -15.70 17.27
C PRO A 131 4.75 -14.18 17.42
N VAL A 132 5.55 -13.43 16.67
CA VAL A 132 5.57 -11.97 16.73
C VAL A 132 4.21 -11.36 16.37
N TYR A 133 3.48 -11.91 15.41
CA TYR A 133 2.17 -11.38 14.98
C TYR A 133 1.16 -11.28 16.14
N THR A 134 1.29 -12.11 17.17
CA THR A 134 0.40 -12.10 18.34
C THR A 134 0.52 -10.81 19.15
N ARG A 135 1.62 -10.06 19.00
CA ARG A 135 1.87 -8.78 19.66
C ARG A 135 1.24 -7.59 18.95
N PHE A 136 0.67 -7.81 17.76
CA PHE A 136 0.08 -6.77 16.91
C PHE A 136 -1.44 -6.99 16.77
N PRO A 137 -2.24 -6.59 17.77
CA PRO A 137 -3.70 -6.77 17.73
C PRO A 137 -4.34 -6.07 16.52
N GLU A 138 -3.72 -5.00 16.01
CA GLU A 138 -4.18 -4.23 14.85
C GLU A 138 -4.18 -5.06 13.54
N LEU A 139 -3.42 -6.16 13.48
CA LEU A 139 -3.46 -7.07 12.33
C LEU A 139 -4.84 -7.74 12.17
N GLY A 140 -5.64 -7.83 13.23
CA GLY A 140 -7.03 -8.28 13.16
C GLY A 140 -7.92 -7.40 12.27
N GLU A 141 -7.54 -6.14 12.06
CA GLU A 141 -8.28 -5.19 11.24
C GLU A 141 -7.93 -5.28 9.74
N LEU A 142 -6.91 -6.06 9.35
CA LEU A 142 -6.45 -6.14 7.97
C LEU A 142 -7.56 -6.52 6.99
N GLY A 143 -8.39 -7.50 7.34
CA GLY A 143 -9.53 -7.91 6.49
C GLY A 143 -10.46 -6.74 6.18
N ARG A 144 -10.77 -5.91 7.19
CA ARG A 144 -11.60 -4.72 7.02
C ARG A 144 -10.95 -3.68 6.13
N TYR A 145 -9.63 -3.48 6.24
CA TYR A 145 -8.90 -2.51 5.44
C TYR A 145 -8.73 -2.92 3.97
N LEU A 146 -8.58 -4.21 3.70
CA LEU A 146 -8.26 -4.73 2.35
C LEU A 146 -9.50 -5.08 1.52
N VAL A 147 -10.63 -5.38 2.15
CA VAL A 147 -11.88 -5.77 1.46
C VAL A 147 -12.84 -4.59 1.27
N GLY A 148 -12.79 -3.59 2.17
CA GLY A 148 -13.80 -2.53 2.32
C GLY A 148 -14.04 -1.63 1.12
#